data_AF-A0A0S8EK10-F1
#
_entry.id   AF-A0A0S8EK10-F1
#
_cell.length_a   1.000
_cell.length_b   1.000
_cell.length_c   1.000
_cell.angle_alpha   90.00
_cell.angle_beta   90.00
_cell.angle_gamma   90.00
#
_symmetry.space_group_name_H-M   'P 1'
#
loop_
_entity.id
_entity.type
_entity.pdbx_description
1 polymer ?
#
loop_
_entity_poly.entity_id
_entity_poly.type
_entity_poly.pdbx_seq_one_letter_code
_entity_poly.pdbx_strand_id
1 'polypeptide(L)'
;MIRRTTLTGLVVVLMAAFALPVAADELSDFEAARRNYDKQSYAKAARGLESLVGGVIPRARNPVVRLEARKYLGATYLFLGKDEDAREQFRLLLEEDPDYDIDPVAFPEADASAPASSRS
;
A
#
# COMPACT_ATOMS: atom_id res chain seq x y z
N MET A 1 26.16 -54.08 -28.17
CA MET A 1 26.06 -52.62 -28.40
C MET A 1 24.59 -52.23 -28.33
N ILE A 2 24.14 -51.58 -27.25
CA ILE A 2 22.75 -51.11 -27.10
C ILE A 2 22.78 -49.60 -26.82
N ARG A 3 21.94 -48.89 -27.57
CA ARG A 3 21.96 -47.45 -27.83
C ARG A 3 21.49 -46.61 -26.63
N ARG A 4 22.20 -45.50 -26.41
CA ARG A 4 21.87 -44.38 -25.51
C ARG A 4 20.80 -43.51 -26.18
N THR A 5 19.77 -43.09 -25.44
CA THR A 5 18.76 -41.99 -25.64
C THR A 5 17.39 -42.55 -25.23
N THR A 6 16.59 -41.97 -24.35
CA THR A 6 16.20 -40.57 -24.17
C THR A 6 15.82 -40.30 -22.71
N LEU A 7 16.50 -39.36 -22.04
CA LEU A 7 16.16 -38.92 -20.68
C LEU A 7 16.20 -37.39 -20.67
N THR A 8 15.40 -36.77 -21.52
CA THR A 8 15.45 -35.33 -21.80
C THR A 8 14.04 -34.72 -21.96
N GLY A 9 13.02 -35.32 -21.33
CA GLY A 9 11.66 -34.78 -21.34
C GLY A 9 11.22 -34.14 -20.02
N LEU A 10 11.77 -34.58 -18.89
CA LEU A 10 11.23 -34.25 -17.56
C LEU A 10 11.73 -32.90 -17.00
N VAL A 11 12.83 -32.36 -17.51
CA VAL A 11 13.49 -31.19 -16.88
C VAL A 11 12.84 -29.85 -17.26
N VAL A 12 12.13 -29.76 -18.39
CA VAL A 12 11.59 -28.47 -18.87
C VAL A 12 10.32 -28.03 -18.13
N VAL A 13 9.55 -28.95 -17.56
CA VAL A 13 8.28 -28.62 -16.88
C VAL A 13 8.51 -28.00 -15.49
N LEU A 14 9.67 -28.20 -14.86
CA LEU A 14 9.95 -27.69 -13.51
C LEU A 14 10.37 -26.21 -13.46
N MET A 15 10.72 -25.60 -14.60
CA MET A 15 11.19 -24.21 -14.64
C MET A 15 10.06 -23.17 -14.80
N ALA A 16 8.81 -23.59 -15.03
CA ALA A 16 7.69 -22.68 -15.24
C ALA A 16 6.99 -22.19 -13.96
N ALA A 17 7.38 -22.68 -12.77
CA ALA A 17 6.66 -22.43 -11.51
C ALA A 17 7.12 -21.19 -10.72
N PHE A 18 8.16 -20.47 -11.16
CA PHE A 18 8.76 -19.37 -10.37
C PHE A 18 8.26 -17.95 -10.73
N ALA A 19 7.21 -17.83 -11.54
CA ALA A 19 6.86 -16.54 -12.14
C ALA A 19 5.86 -15.67 -11.36
N LEU A 20 5.28 -16.07 -10.21
CA LEU A 20 4.24 -15.25 -9.56
C LEU A 20 4.25 -15.31 -8.02
N PRO A 21 4.91 -14.35 -7.34
CA PRO A 21 4.39 -13.92 -6.03
C PRO A 21 4.43 -12.40 -5.78
N VAL A 22 4.66 -11.55 -6.79
CA VAL A 22 4.80 -10.10 -6.54
C VAL A 22 3.52 -9.43 -6.01
N ALA A 23 2.34 -9.89 -6.44
CA ALA A 23 1.05 -9.29 -6.08
C ALA A 23 0.51 -9.75 -4.71
N ALA A 24 0.87 -10.97 -4.26
CA ALA A 24 0.51 -11.43 -2.93
C ALA A 24 1.37 -10.77 -1.84
N ASP A 25 2.61 -10.45 -2.19
CA ASP A 25 3.57 -9.74 -1.33
C ASP A 25 3.10 -8.32 -1.03
N GLU A 26 2.68 -7.55 -2.05
CA GLU A 26 2.22 -6.16 -1.85
C GLU A 26 0.94 -6.05 -1.01
N LEU A 27 -0.03 -6.97 -1.15
CA LEU A 27 -1.24 -6.94 -0.33
C LEU A 27 -0.91 -7.26 1.13
N SER A 28 -0.08 -8.29 1.36
CA SER A 28 0.34 -8.69 2.70
C SER A 28 1.13 -7.57 3.41
N ASP A 29 2.00 -6.88 2.67
CA ASP A 29 2.76 -5.72 3.15
C ASP A 29 1.84 -4.54 3.49
N PHE A 30 0.87 -4.26 2.62
CA PHE A 30 -0.14 -3.22 2.88
C PHE A 30 -0.92 -3.53 4.14
N GLU A 31 -1.44 -4.74 4.31
CA GLU A 31 -2.18 -5.13 5.50
C GLU A 31 -1.31 -5.03 6.76
N ALA A 32 -0.03 -5.38 6.68
CA ALA A 32 0.91 -5.21 7.79
C ALA A 32 1.09 -3.73 8.16
N ALA A 33 1.20 -2.85 7.17
CA ALA A 33 1.30 -1.41 7.39
C ALA A 33 -0.02 -0.83 7.96
N ARG A 34 -1.18 -1.24 7.44
CA ARG A 34 -2.51 -0.86 7.94
C ARG A 34 -2.72 -1.31 9.38
N ARG A 35 -2.33 -2.53 9.76
CA ARG A 35 -2.38 -2.97 11.16
C ARG A 35 -1.53 -2.10 12.10
N ASN A 36 -0.44 -1.49 11.61
CA ASN A 36 0.31 -0.52 12.41
C ASN A 36 -0.45 0.80 12.53
N TYR A 37 -1.13 1.25 11.47
CA TYR A 37 -2.01 2.43 11.51
C TYR A 37 -3.15 2.23 12.51
N ASP A 38 -3.86 1.10 12.46
CA ASP A 38 -4.97 0.78 13.37
C ASP A 38 -4.53 0.74 14.84
N LYS A 39 -3.26 0.36 15.08
CA LYS A 39 -2.63 0.37 16.41
C LYS A 39 -2.00 1.73 16.77
N GLN A 40 -2.29 2.77 16.01
CA GLN A 40 -1.76 4.13 16.17
C GLN A 40 -0.22 4.21 16.15
N SER A 41 0.44 3.19 15.61
CA SER A 41 1.89 3.13 15.44
C SER A 41 2.28 3.85 14.14
N TYR A 42 1.93 5.14 14.05
CA TYR A 42 1.98 5.92 12.81
C TYR A 42 3.38 5.98 12.18
N ALA A 43 4.44 6.07 12.98
CA ALA A 43 5.81 6.03 12.46
C ALA A 43 6.16 4.69 11.78
N LYS A 44 5.62 3.56 12.26
CA LYS A 44 5.81 2.25 11.63
C LYS A 44 4.92 2.09 10.41
N ALA A 45 3.68 2.57 10.49
CA ALA A 45 2.75 2.58 9.38
C ALA A 45 3.32 3.38 8.20
N ALA A 46 3.84 4.59 8.45
CA ALA A 46 4.45 5.44 7.43
C ALA A 46 5.55 4.70 6.67
N ARG A 47 6.50 4.08 7.39
CA ARG A 47 7.60 3.32 6.74
C ARG A 47 7.10 2.17 5.87
N GLY A 48 6.08 1.43 6.34
CA GLY A 48 5.49 0.33 5.59
C GLY A 48 4.72 0.78 4.35
N LEU A 49 4.04 1.92 4.43
CA LEU A 49 3.30 2.50 3.32
C LEU A 49 4.23 3.20 2.31
N GLU A 50 5.26 3.90 2.78
CA GLU A 50 6.31 4.51 1.97
C GLU A 50 7.05 3.48 1.11
N SER A 51 7.27 2.26 1.63
CA SER A 51 7.89 1.19 0.83
C SER A 51 7.02 0.72 -0.34
N LEU A 52 5.70 0.97 -0.28
CA LEU A 52 4.74 0.66 -1.34
C LEU A 52 4.62 1.81 -2.35
N VAL A 53 4.51 3.06 -1.88
CA VAL A 53 4.09 4.20 -2.72
C VAL A 53 4.94 5.47 -2.60
N GLY A 54 5.99 5.48 -1.77
CA GLY A 54 6.79 6.68 -1.48
C GLY A 54 7.81 7.10 -2.56
N GLY A 55 8.05 6.25 -3.57
CA GLY A 55 8.93 6.57 -4.70
C GLY A 55 8.19 7.23 -5.87
N VAL A 56 8.94 7.87 -6.77
CA VAL A 56 8.41 8.42 -8.05
C VAL A 56 7.68 7.35 -8.85
N ILE A 57 8.22 6.12 -8.82
CA ILE A 57 7.57 4.93 -9.35
C ILE A 57 7.22 4.04 -8.14
N PRO A 58 5.92 3.89 -7.83
CA PRO A 58 5.47 3.02 -6.75
C PRO A 58 5.91 1.56 -6.94
N ARG A 59 6.28 0.90 -5.83
CA ARG A 59 6.56 -0.55 -5.82
C ARG A 59 5.26 -1.34 -6.04
N ALA A 60 4.17 -0.86 -5.43
CA ALA A 60 2.86 -1.47 -5.56
C ALA A 60 2.34 -1.36 -7.00
N ARG A 61 2.11 -2.51 -7.64
CA ARG A 61 1.64 -2.62 -9.02
C ARG A 61 0.12 -2.72 -9.06
N ASN A 62 -0.49 -3.42 -8.11
CA ASN A 62 -1.95 -3.47 -8.03
C ASN A 62 -2.52 -2.07 -7.72
N PRO A 63 -3.39 -1.53 -8.59
CA PRO A 63 -3.96 -0.19 -8.41
C PRO A 63 -4.73 -0.06 -7.10
N VAL A 64 -5.45 -1.09 -6.67
CA VAL A 64 -6.19 -1.07 -5.41
C VAL A 64 -5.25 -0.91 -4.23
N VAL A 65 -4.15 -1.67 -4.19
CA VAL A 65 -3.13 -1.57 -3.12
C VAL A 65 -2.48 -0.19 -3.13
N ARG A 66 -2.20 0.36 -4.31
CA ARG A 66 -1.57 1.68 -4.44
C ARG A 66 -2.49 2.80 -3.94
N LEU A 67 -3.75 2.82 -4.35
CA LEU A 67 -4.74 3.80 -3.91
C LEU A 67 -4.97 3.71 -2.40
N GLU A 68 -5.19 2.51 -1.86
CA GLU A 68 -5.35 2.30 -0.43
C GLU A 68 -4.09 2.70 0.36
N ALA A 69 -2.90 2.36 -0.14
CA ALA A 69 -1.66 2.75 0.52
C ALA A 69 -1.48 4.28 0.55
N ARG A 70 -1.82 4.99 -0.53
CA ARG A 70 -1.80 6.47 -0.55
C ARG A 70 -2.79 7.06 0.44
N LYS A 71 -4.02 6.56 0.50
CA LYS A 71 -5.04 6.99 1.49
C LYS A 71 -4.51 6.85 2.92
N TYR A 72 -4.02 5.67 3.27
CA TYR A 72 -3.49 5.41 4.60
C TYR A 72 -2.21 6.19 4.88
N LEU A 73 -1.36 6.44 3.87
CA LEU A 73 -0.13 7.21 4.05
C LEU A 73 -0.44 8.68 4.30
N GLY A 74 -1.36 9.26 3.53
CA GLY A 74 -1.85 10.61 3.75
C GLY A 74 -2.43 10.79 5.15
N ALA A 75 -3.32 9.88 5.58
CA ALA A 75 -3.87 9.91 6.94
C ALA A 75 -2.77 9.75 8.02
N THR A 76 -1.80 8.86 7.79
CA THR A 76 -0.66 8.66 8.71
C THR A 76 0.17 9.93 8.83
N TYR A 77 0.42 10.63 7.72
CA TYR A 77 1.17 11.89 7.71
C TYR A 77 0.44 13.00 8.47
N LEU A 78 -0.89 13.09 8.40
CA LEU A 78 -1.66 14.03 9.22
C LEU A 78 -1.43 13.79 10.73
N PHE A 79 -1.47 12.53 11.18
CA PHE A 79 -1.18 12.20 12.59
C PHE A 79 0.28 12.47 13.00
N LEU A 80 1.20 12.52 12.03
CA LEU A 80 2.60 12.87 12.25
C LEU A 80 2.90 14.38 12.09
N GLY A 81 1.88 15.20 11.79
CA GLY A 81 2.04 16.65 11.56
C GLY A 81 2.77 16.99 10.26
N LYS A 82 2.73 16.08 9.27
CA LYS A 82 3.36 16.24 7.95
C LYS A 82 2.31 16.63 6.89
N ASP A 83 1.71 17.79 7.05
CA ASP A 83 0.53 18.20 6.27
C ASP A 83 0.80 18.31 4.76
N GLU A 84 1.98 18.78 4.36
CA GLU A 84 2.37 18.88 2.94
C GLU A 84 2.57 17.50 2.31
N ASP A 85 3.24 16.58 3.01
CA ASP A 85 3.43 15.21 2.53
C ASP A 85 2.07 14.49 2.43
N ALA A 86 1.15 14.76 3.38
CA ALA A 86 -0.20 14.23 3.33
C ALA A 86 -0.98 14.73 2.12
N ARG A 87 -0.95 16.05 1.88
CA ARG A 87 -1.61 16.69 0.72
C ARG A 87 -1.11 16.08 -0.59
N GLU A 88 0.19 15.84 -0.70
CA GLU A 88 0.77 15.23 -1.88
C GLU A 88 0.25 13.81 -2.13
N GLN A 89 0.12 12.98 -1.08
CA GLN A 89 -0.45 11.64 -1.25
C GLN A 89 -1.90 11.67 -1.69
N PHE A 90 -2.71 12.59 -1.15
CA PHE A 90 -4.11 12.74 -1.59
C PHE A 90 -4.21 13.27 -3.01
N ARG A 91 -3.36 14.22 -3.42
CA ARG A 91 -3.28 14.69 -4.80
C ARG A 91 -2.97 13.54 -5.75
N LEU A 92 -1.95 12.75 -5.46
CA LEU A 92 -1.56 11.60 -6.29
C LEU A 92 -2.64 10.52 -6.35
N LEU A 93 -3.41 10.34 -5.27
CA LEU A 93 -4.55 9.43 -5.25
C LEU A 93 -5.67 9.91 -6.18
N LEU A 94 -6.04 11.19 -6.12
CA LEU A 94 -7.08 11.79 -6.96
C LEU A 94 -6.66 11.94 -8.43
N GLU A 95 -5.35 12.05 -8.70
CA GLU A 95 -4.85 12.01 -10.08
C GLU A 95 -4.96 10.63 -10.72
N GLU A 96 -4.82 9.58 -9.91
CA GLU A 96 -4.95 8.20 -10.37
C GLU A 96 -6.42 7.78 -10.47
N ASP A 97 -7.24 8.18 -9.50
CA ASP A 97 -8.67 7.93 -9.45
C ASP A 97 -9.44 9.20 -9.02
N PRO A 98 -9.91 10.02 -9.99
CA PRO A 98 -10.63 11.26 -9.71
C PRO A 98 -11.97 11.09 -8.99
N ASP A 99 -12.56 9.89 -9.09
CA ASP A 99 -13.84 9.55 -8.47
C ASP A 99 -13.64 8.82 -7.12
N TYR A 100 -12.40 8.77 -6.62
CA TYR A 100 -12.09 8.08 -5.37
C TYR A 100 -12.81 8.74 -4.19
N ASP A 101 -13.61 7.94 -3.50
CA ASP A 101 -14.38 8.37 -2.33
C ASP A 101 -13.80 7.79 -1.04
N ILE A 102 -13.81 8.60 0.03
CA ILE A 102 -13.36 8.16 1.34
C ILE A 102 -14.56 7.62 2.11
N ASP A 103 -14.50 6.35 2.49
CA ASP A 103 -15.50 5.75 3.36
C ASP A 103 -15.55 6.49 4.73
N PRO A 104 -16.66 7.19 5.03
CA PRO A 104 -16.80 7.96 6.27
C PRO A 104 -16.86 7.06 7.51
N VAL A 105 -17.11 5.76 7.37
CA VAL A 105 -17.03 4.81 8.49
C VAL A 105 -15.58 4.56 8.87
N ALA A 106 -14.69 4.50 7.89
CA ALA A 106 -13.25 4.31 8.11
C ALA A 106 -12.56 5.61 8.55
N PHE A 107 -13.08 6.76 8.11
CA PHE A 107 -12.59 8.09 8.44
C PHE A 107 -13.77 8.97 8.85
N PRO A 108 -14.26 8.86 10.10
CA PRO A 108 -15.39 9.66 10.55
C PRO A 108 -15.05 11.14 10.41
N GLU A 109 -15.99 11.90 9.85
CA GLU A 109 -15.92 13.35 9.90
C GLU A 109 -15.77 13.76 11.37
N ALA A 110 -14.84 14.68 11.63
CA ALA A 110 -14.82 15.31 12.94
C ALA A 110 -16.16 16.03 13.08
N ASP A 111 -17.07 15.45 13.87
CA ASP A 111 -18.34 16.10 14.20
C ASP A 111 -18.01 17.56 14.56
N ALA A 112 -18.67 18.52 13.89
CA ALA A 112 -18.48 19.95 14.11
C ALA A 112 -18.77 20.41 15.57
N SER A 113 -19.11 19.48 16.46
CA SER A 113 -19.26 19.62 17.90
C SER A 113 -17.99 19.33 18.72
N ALA A 114 -16.88 18.89 18.12
CA ALA A 114 -15.61 18.81 18.85
C ALA A 114 -15.15 20.23 19.24
N PRO A 115 -15.04 20.57 20.54
CA PRO A 115 -14.65 21.91 20.94
C PRO A 115 -13.29 22.20 20.35
N ALA A 116 -13.20 23.27 19.56
CA ALA A 116 -11.94 23.84 19.13
C ALA A 116 -11.09 24.05 20.39
N SER A 117 -10.13 23.15 20.62
CA SER A 117 -9.17 23.27 21.70
C SER A 117 -8.54 24.64 21.55
N SER A 118 -8.91 25.53 22.47
CA SER A 118 -8.42 26.88 22.57
C SER A 118 -6.90 26.83 22.58
N ARG A 119 -6.28 27.19 21.46
CA ARG A 119 -4.88 27.58 21.45
C ARG A 119 -4.81 28.91 22.20
N SER A 120 -4.33 28.84 23.45
CA SER A 120 -3.84 29.96 24.24
C SER A 120 -2.54 30.50 23.68
#